data_AF-A0A954Z291-F1
#
_entry.id   AF-A0A954Z291-F1
#
_cell.length_a   1.000
_cell.length_b   1.000
_cell.length_c   1.000
_cell.angle_alpha   90.00
_cell.angle_beta   90.00
_cell.angle_gamma   90.00
#
_symmetry.space_group_name_H-M   'P 1'
#
loop_
_entity.id
_entity.type
_entity.pdbx_description
1 polymer ?
#
loop_
_entity_poly.entity_id
_entity_poly.type
_entity_poly.pdbx_seq_one_letter_code
_entity_poly.pdbx_strand_id
1 'polypeptide(L)'
;MIDLASTRARLIVAAAVAVIITSVNVAAAQSGACCLNGMCTDVVGPLACTGPGGIYLGEGTACESDGYLCDFGACCTGEGCLQLLQIECDQAGGVFQTGAECGEGFCGACCTLEGQCIDSTSDQCANLDGATFFADQTCDSNPCGPPPTGACCDNGSCFDNILEDACVSGGRLWAGPNTTCNDEPFPCEAGACCVGTNCVFVIPSQCASQGGQFLGGPCASGACAPPSGACCSGTNCVVTIPENCTEELGRVYLGDGTTCEGDPCGEPMDPTGACCTESFGCLNDVTATQCALSNGIYAGNNTTCESGICDLGACCRGST
;
A
#
# COMPACT_ATOMS: atom_id res chain seq x y z
N MET A 1 -66.35 78.86 56.15
CA MET A 1 -66.19 77.80 57.17
C MET A 1 -64.90 77.07 56.79
N ILE A 2 -63.72 77.60 57.14
CA ILE A 2 -63.03 77.46 58.43
C ILE A 2 -63.18 76.02 58.95
N ASP A 3 -62.19 75.18 58.68
CA ASP A 3 -61.34 74.74 59.77
C ASP A 3 -59.89 74.53 59.31
N LEU A 4 -58.98 74.99 60.15
CA LEU A 4 -57.55 75.14 59.95
C LEU A 4 -56.87 74.28 61.02
N ALA A 5 -55.66 73.79 60.73
CA ALA A 5 -54.71 73.16 61.64
C ALA A 5 -54.78 71.63 61.81
N SER A 6 -53.91 70.93 61.07
CA SER A 6 -52.70 70.40 61.71
C SER A 6 -51.72 69.92 60.65
N THR A 7 -50.73 70.78 60.43
CA THR A 7 -49.60 70.60 59.53
C THR A 7 -48.53 69.73 60.22
N ARG A 8 -48.14 68.64 59.55
CA ARG A 8 -46.79 68.01 59.55
C ARG A 8 -46.11 67.75 60.91
N ALA A 9 -46.00 66.48 61.29
CA ALA A 9 -44.74 65.87 61.73
C ALA A 9 -44.90 64.34 61.89
N ARG A 10 -43.85 63.59 61.54
CA ARG A 10 -43.68 62.11 61.61
C ARG A 10 -44.25 61.39 60.38
N LEU A 11 -43.55 61.33 59.25
CA LEU A 11 -42.27 60.65 59.00
C LEU A 11 -42.25 59.23 59.60
N ILE A 12 -42.08 58.25 58.70
CA ILE A 12 -41.69 56.85 58.88
C ILE A 12 -42.85 55.83 58.78
N VAL A 13 -42.75 55.02 57.71
CA VAL A 13 -43.43 53.76 57.35
C VAL A 13 -44.82 53.81 56.71
N ALA A 14 -44.85 54.10 55.41
CA ALA A 14 -45.81 53.48 54.51
C ALA A 14 -45.02 52.79 53.39
N ALA A 15 -45.02 51.45 53.34
CA ALA A 15 -44.90 50.67 52.10
C ALA A 15 -44.96 49.17 52.38
N ALA A 16 -45.87 48.51 51.66
CA ALA A 16 -45.77 47.13 51.17
C ALA A 16 -45.68 45.98 52.19
N VAL A 17 -46.84 45.52 52.66
CA VAL A 17 -47.08 44.06 52.79
C VAL A 17 -47.66 43.58 51.46
N ALA A 18 -46.88 43.76 50.39
CA ALA A 18 -46.99 42.89 49.24
C ALA A 18 -46.16 41.66 49.64
N VAL A 19 -46.83 40.53 49.89
CA VAL A 19 -46.15 39.25 50.03
C VAL A 19 -45.28 39.10 48.78
N ILE A 20 -43.99 39.29 49.00
CA ILE A 20 -42.94 39.03 48.03
C ILE A 20 -43.04 37.52 47.80
N ILE A 21 -43.84 37.11 46.81
CA ILE A 21 -43.47 35.95 46.02
C ILE A 21 -42.15 36.40 45.45
N THR A 22 -41.07 36.03 46.11
CA THR A 22 -39.76 36.06 45.48
C THR A 22 -39.97 35.19 44.26
N SER A 23 -40.11 35.81 43.09
CA SER A 23 -39.59 35.25 41.86
C SER A 23 -38.10 35.09 42.09
N VAL A 24 -37.75 34.09 42.89
CA VAL A 24 -36.55 33.32 42.60
C VAL A 24 -36.88 32.84 41.20
N ASN A 25 -36.32 33.51 40.20
CA ASN A 25 -35.99 32.82 38.97
C ASN A 25 -35.03 31.72 39.42
N VAL A 26 -35.58 30.64 39.97
CA VAL A 26 -35.00 29.33 39.79
C VAL A 26 -35.16 29.19 38.30
N ALA A 27 -34.12 29.57 37.54
CA ALA A 27 -33.89 28.94 36.26
C ALA A 27 -34.06 27.46 36.59
N ALA A 28 -35.18 26.86 36.14
CA ALA A 28 -35.45 25.47 36.43
C ALA A 28 -34.18 24.75 36.03
N ALA A 29 -33.43 24.26 37.01
CA ALA A 29 -32.09 23.75 36.75
C ALA A 29 -32.30 22.63 35.74
N GLN A 30 -31.91 22.88 34.50
CA GLN A 30 -32.22 21.96 33.42
C GLN A 30 -31.38 20.72 33.69
N SER A 31 -32.02 19.56 33.64
CA SER A 31 -31.31 18.30 33.74
C SER A 31 -30.30 18.20 32.60
N GLY A 32 -29.18 17.58 32.88
CA GLY A 32 -28.15 17.24 31.90
C GLY A 32 -27.55 15.87 32.22
N ALA A 33 -27.08 15.17 31.20
CA ALA A 33 -26.40 13.90 31.35
C ALA A 33 -25.01 14.10 31.98
N CYS A 34 -24.66 13.20 32.90
CA CYS A 34 -23.40 13.16 33.60
C CYS A 34 -22.73 11.81 33.39
N CYS A 35 -21.49 11.84 32.92
CA CYS A 35 -20.64 10.64 32.84
C CYS A 35 -19.76 10.53 34.08
N LEU A 36 -19.97 9.45 34.84
CA LEU A 36 -19.16 9.13 36.03
C LEU A 36 -18.83 7.64 36.02
N ASN A 37 -17.53 7.30 35.96
CA ASN A 37 -17.04 5.91 35.94
C ASN A 37 -17.72 5.03 34.88
N GLY A 38 -18.00 5.57 33.69
CA GLY A 38 -18.57 4.82 32.57
C GLY A 38 -20.07 4.59 32.67
N MET A 39 -20.70 5.12 33.73
CA MET A 39 -22.16 5.16 33.85
C MET A 39 -22.66 6.56 33.51
N CYS A 40 -23.62 6.62 32.60
CA CYS A 40 -24.38 7.82 32.33
C CYS A 40 -25.51 7.95 33.35
N THR A 41 -25.61 9.10 34.01
CA THR A 41 -26.72 9.43 34.90
C THR A 41 -27.23 10.84 34.63
N ASP A 42 -28.54 11.05 34.61
CA ASP A 42 -29.08 12.40 34.49
C ASP A 42 -29.00 13.13 35.83
N VAL A 43 -28.40 14.32 35.85
CA VAL A 43 -28.25 15.14 37.05
C VAL A 43 -28.82 16.54 36.82
N VAL A 44 -29.16 17.20 37.93
CA VAL A 44 -29.68 18.57 37.91
C VAL A 44 -28.52 19.55 38.14
N GLY A 45 -28.03 20.12 37.04
CA GLY A 45 -26.97 21.13 37.03
C GLY A 45 -25.53 20.58 37.09
N PRO A 46 -24.53 21.36 36.64
CA PRO A 46 -23.16 20.88 36.42
C PRO A 46 -22.42 20.48 37.70
N LEU A 47 -22.70 21.15 38.83
CA LEU A 47 -22.06 20.86 40.12
C LEU A 47 -22.38 19.47 40.66
N ALA A 48 -23.58 18.95 40.38
CA ALA A 48 -23.98 17.61 40.78
C ALA A 48 -23.18 16.53 40.03
N CYS A 49 -22.64 16.87 38.85
CA CYS A 49 -21.77 16.00 38.08
C CYS A 49 -20.29 16.16 38.41
N THR A 50 -19.79 17.40 38.42
CA THR A 50 -18.35 17.69 38.59
C THR A 50 -17.88 17.53 40.04
N GLY A 51 -18.78 17.68 41.02
CA GLY A 51 -18.50 17.47 42.44
C GLY A 51 -17.93 16.07 42.76
N PRO A 52 -18.55 14.97 42.30
CA PRO A 52 -18.00 13.62 42.42
C PRO A 52 -16.90 13.30 41.40
N GLY A 53 -16.45 14.26 40.58
CA GLY A 53 -15.42 14.07 39.54
C GLY A 53 -15.95 13.55 38.20
N GLY A 54 -17.27 13.68 37.95
CA GLY A 54 -17.88 13.33 36.67
C GLY A 54 -17.86 14.49 35.68
N ILE A 55 -18.16 14.18 34.42
CA ILE A 55 -18.14 15.14 33.31
C ILE A 55 -19.57 15.43 32.87
N TYR A 56 -19.94 16.71 32.95
CA TYR A 56 -21.29 17.19 32.62
C TYR A 56 -21.38 17.48 31.12
N LEU A 57 -22.30 16.81 30.42
CA LEU A 57 -22.44 16.90 28.96
C LEU A 57 -23.20 18.16 28.49
N GLY A 58 -23.73 18.94 29.42
CA GLY A 58 -24.44 20.18 29.14
C GLY A 58 -25.93 20.13 29.50
N GLU A 59 -26.56 21.29 29.65
CA GLU A 59 -27.99 21.38 29.96
C GLU A 59 -28.84 20.89 28.77
N GLY A 60 -29.89 20.11 29.07
CA GLY A 60 -30.81 19.56 28.07
C GLY A 60 -30.37 18.23 27.44
N THR A 61 -29.22 17.68 27.83
CA THR A 61 -28.77 16.33 27.44
C THR A 61 -29.39 15.27 28.35
N ALA A 62 -29.65 14.06 27.83
CA ALA A 62 -30.14 12.95 28.65
C ALA A 62 -29.57 11.58 28.23
N CYS A 63 -29.35 10.71 29.22
CA CYS A 63 -28.71 9.40 29.01
C CYS A 63 -29.56 8.41 28.20
N GLU A 64 -30.89 8.50 28.25
CA GLU A 64 -31.79 7.53 27.59
C GLU A 64 -32.24 7.96 26.17
N SER A 65 -32.17 9.24 25.82
CA SER A 65 -32.77 9.77 24.58
C SER A 65 -31.77 10.17 23.49
N ASP A 66 -30.51 10.41 23.84
CA ASP A 66 -29.50 10.91 22.89
C ASP A 66 -28.39 9.89 22.57
N GLY A 67 -28.48 8.66 23.09
CA GLY A 67 -27.49 7.60 22.79
C GLY A 67 -26.11 7.85 23.39
N TYR A 68 -25.98 8.73 24.38
CA TYR A 68 -24.74 8.97 25.11
C TYR A 68 -24.40 7.76 25.99
N LEU A 69 -23.65 6.83 25.40
CA LEU A 69 -22.88 5.88 26.17
C LEU A 69 -21.66 6.62 26.72
N CYS A 70 -21.40 6.51 28.03
CA CYS A 70 -20.12 6.90 28.60
C CYS A 70 -19.07 5.84 28.23
N ASP A 71 -18.94 5.59 26.92
CA ASP A 71 -17.97 4.68 26.35
C ASP A 71 -16.62 5.35 26.51
N PHE A 72 -15.82 4.81 27.41
CA PHE A 72 -14.39 5.04 27.36
C PHE A 72 -13.85 4.38 26.10
N GLY A 73 -12.91 5.07 25.49
CA GLY A 73 -12.22 4.59 24.32
C GLY A 73 -10.82 5.14 24.28
N ALA A 74 -10.01 4.53 23.44
CA ALA A 74 -8.68 5.01 23.17
C ALA A 74 -8.78 6.28 22.31
N CYS A 75 -8.16 7.35 22.79
CA CYS A 75 -8.03 8.61 22.10
C CYS A 75 -6.58 8.81 21.67
N CYS A 76 -6.33 8.83 20.37
CA CYS A 76 -5.01 9.14 19.83
C CYS A 76 -4.83 10.64 19.70
N THR A 77 -3.86 11.19 20.43
CA THR A 77 -3.51 12.61 20.43
C THR A 77 -2.03 12.79 20.11
N GLY A 78 -1.55 14.03 19.95
CA GLY A 78 -0.13 14.35 19.83
C GLY A 78 0.71 13.98 21.06
N GLU A 79 0.09 13.65 22.19
CA GLU A 79 0.75 13.15 23.41
C GLU A 79 0.72 11.62 23.52
N GLY A 80 0.13 10.93 22.53
CA GLY A 80 -0.03 9.48 22.51
C GLY A 80 -1.47 9.05 22.81
N CYS A 81 -1.61 7.80 23.28
CA CYS A 81 -2.91 7.21 23.59
C CYS A 81 -3.39 7.61 24.98
N LEU A 82 -4.58 8.20 25.06
CA LEU A 82 -5.27 8.50 26.32
C LEU A 82 -6.59 7.73 26.39
N GLN A 83 -6.93 7.19 27.56
CA GLN A 83 -8.27 6.66 27.83
C GLN A 83 -9.19 7.82 28.22
N LEU A 84 -10.04 8.24 27.29
CA LEU A 84 -10.92 9.39 27.43
C LEU A 84 -12.35 9.03 27.05
N LEU A 85 -13.29 9.93 27.31
CA LEU A 85 -14.58 9.92 26.64
C LEU A 85 -14.45 10.50 25.23
N GLN A 86 -15.37 10.14 24.33
CA GLN A 86 -15.47 10.72 22.97
C GLN A 86 -15.39 12.26 23.02
N ILE A 87 -16.18 12.89 23.88
CA ILE A 87 -16.24 14.36 23.98
C ILE A 87 -14.91 14.98 24.44
N GLU A 88 -14.17 14.31 25.32
CA GLU A 88 -12.86 14.77 25.77
C GLU A 88 -11.81 14.56 24.68
N CYS A 89 -11.93 13.47 23.92
CA CYS A 89 -11.07 13.21 22.77
C CYS A 89 -11.27 14.27 21.67
N ASP A 90 -12.52 14.61 21.36
CA ASP A 90 -12.87 15.65 20.41
C ASP A 90 -12.33 17.02 20.86
N GLN A 91 -12.42 17.32 22.16
CA GLN A 91 -11.86 18.54 22.75
C GLN A 91 -10.32 18.58 22.72
N ALA A 92 -9.69 17.40 22.85
CA ALA A 92 -8.24 17.24 22.68
C ALA A 92 -7.81 17.27 21.20
N GLY A 93 -8.76 17.33 20.25
CA GLY A 93 -8.48 17.24 18.82
C GLY A 93 -7.93 15.87 18.41
N GLY A 94 -8.14 14.85 19.25
CA GLY A 94 -7.66 13.50 19.02
C GLY A 94 -8.63 12.65 18.20
N VAL A 95 -8.17 11.45 17.83
CA VAL A 95 -8.98 10.48 17.11
C VAL A 95 -9.45 9.40 18.06
N PHE A 96 -10.76 9.32 18.26
CA PHE A 96 -11.39 8.40 19.20
C PHE A 96 -11.72 7.06 18.56
N GLN A 97 -11.48 5.98 19.30
CA GLN A 97 -11.97 4.64 18.97
C GLN A 97 -12.80 4.08 20.13
N THR A 98 -14.10 3.91 19.89
CA THR A 98 -15.06 3.42 20.88
C THR A 98 -14.72 2.02 21.38
N GLY A 99 -14.67 1.85 22.70
CA GLY A 99 -14.44 0.54 23.35
C GLY A 99 -13.04 -0.04 23.20
N ALA A 100 -12.10 0.69 22.57
CA ALA A 100 -10.70 0.30 22.50
C ALA A 100 -9.96 0.68 23.79
N GLU A 101 -8.99 -0.15 24.19
CA GLU A 101 -8.07 0.14 25.29
C GLU A 101 -6.75 0.73 24.76
N CYS A 102 -6.11 1.61 25.53
CA CYS A 102 -4.77 2.07 25.18
C CYS A 102 -3.75 0.94 25.40
N GLY A 103 -3.12 0.51 24.31
CA GLY A 103 -2.05 -0.48 24.30
C GLY A 103 -0.89 -0.04 23.42
N GLU A 104 0.25 -0.72 23.54
CA GLU A 104 1.43 -0.49 22.69
C GLU A 104 1.05 -0.66 21.21
N GLY A 105 1.47 0.31 20.39
CA GLY A 105 1.24 0.34 18.95
C GLY A 105 -0.19 0.60 18.50
N PHE A 106 -1.10 0.93 19.43
CA PHE A 106 -2.49 1.29 19.09
C PHE A 106 -2.57 2.68 18.44
N CYS A 107 -1.88 3.66 19.02
CA CYS A 107 -1.73 5.00 18.47
C CYS A 107 -0.34 5.19 17.87
N GLY A 108 -0.27 6.06 16.88
CA GLY A 108 0.98 6.39 16.23
C GLY A 108 0.84 7.54 15.24
N ALA A 109 1.98 8.02 14.76
CA ALA A 109 2.03 9.01 13.72
C ALA A 109 1.71 8.34 12.38
N CYS A 110 0.68 8.83 11.71
CA CYS A 110 0.34 8.43 10.35
C CYS A 110 0.89 9.44 9.35
N CYS A 111 1.88 9.01 8.57
CA CYS A 111 2.55 9.85 7.58
C CYS A 111 1.97 9.58 6.20
N THR A 112 1.29 10.58 5.66
CA THR A 112 0.79 10.54 4.28
C THR A 112 1.92 10.72 3.27
N LEU A 113 1.70 10.33 2.02
CA LEU A 113 2.66 10.51 0.93
C LEU A 113 2.96 11.99 0.64
N GLU A 114 2.01 12.89 0.93
CA GLU A 114 2.14 14.35 0.79
C GLU A 114 2.91 14.98 1.96
N GLY A 115 3.38 14.17 2.93
CA GLY A 115 4.14 14.63 4.09
C GLY A 115 3.28 15.24 5.20
N GLN A 116 1.95 15.14 5.11
CA GLN A 116 1.08 15.43 6.25
C GLN A 116 1.23 14.33 7.31
N CYS A 117 1.39 14.73 8.55
CA CYS A 117 1.37 13.85 9.71
C CYS A 117 0.04 14.00 10.46
N ILE A 118 -0.60 12.88 10.79
CA ILE A 118 -1.81 12.84 11.61
C ILE A 118 -1.61 11.81 12.71
N ASP A 119 -1.78 12.19 13.98
CA ASP A 119 -1.82 11.24 15.09
C ASP A 119 -3.13 10.44 15.01
N SER A 120 -3.02 9.13 14.82
CA SER A 120 -4.18 8.29 14.54
C SER A 120 -3.98 6.86 15.02
N THR A 121 -4.99 6.03 14.81
CA THR A 121 -4.90 4.58 15.02
C THR A 121 -4.23 3.90 13.83
N SER A 122 -3.66 2.72 14.04
CA SER A 122 -3.09 1.90 12.96
C SER A 122 -4.13 1.56 11.87
N ASP A 123 -5.35 1.24 12.27
CA ASP A 123 -6.46 0.92 11.36
C ASP A 123 -6.88 2.14 10.51
N GLN A 124 -6.99 3.31 11.12
CA GLN A 124 -7.33 4.54 10.37
C GLN A 124 -6.19 4.97 9.46
N CYS A 125 -4.94 4.79 9.89
CA CYS A 125 -3.79 5.04 9.03
C CYS A 125 -3.76 4.11 7.81
N ALA A 126 -4.11 2.83 7.99
CA ALA A 126 -4.19 1.87 6.90
C ALA A 126 -5.30 2.19 5.87
N ASN A 127 -6.29 3.00 6.24
CA ASN A 127 -7.34 3.49 5.33
C ASN A 127 -6.91 4.71 4.51
N LEU A 128 -5.75 5.29 4.77
CA LEU A 128 -5.17 6.39 3.99
C LEU A 128 -4.25 5.81 2.91
N ASP A 129 -4.57 6.05 1.65
CA ASP A 129 -3.82 5.53 0.50
C ASP A 129 -2.33 5.94 0.58
N GLY A 130 -1.46 4.93 0.63
CA GLY A 130 -0.01 5.11 0.65
C GLY A 130 0.56 5.68 1.97
N ALA A 131 -0.23 5.75 3.04
CA ALA A 131 0.25 6.22 4.33
C ALA A 131 1.11 5.18 5.05
N THR A 132 2.08 5.65 5.84
CA THR A 132 2.94 4.83 6.69
C THR A 132 2.66 5.11 8.15
N PHE A 133 2.40 4.05 8.93
CA PHE A 133 2.14 4.14 10.36
C PHE A 133 3.41 3.93 11.18
N PHE A 134 3.71 4.87 12.07
CA PHE A 134 4.80 4.78 13.03
C PHE A 134 4.22 4.57 14.43
N ALA A 135 4.12 3.31 14.83
CA ALA A 135 3.63 2.90 16.15
C ALA A 135 4.36 3.61 17.29
N ASP A 136 3.61 4.09 18.28
CA ASP A 136 4.11 4.75 19.50
C ASP A 136 4.99 5.99 19.23
N GLN A 137 4.89 6.56 18.03
CA GLN A 137 5.42 7.89 17.70
C GLN A 137 4.28 8.88 17.59
N THR A 138 4.55 10.16 17.80
CA THR A 138 3.56 11.23 17.59
C THR A 138 4.09 12.23 16.57
N CYS A 139 3.20 13.00 15.95
CA CYS A 139 3.60 13.99 14.95
C CYS A 139 4.55 15.06 15.48
N ASP A 140 4.53 15.31 16.79
CA ASP A 140 5.45 16.23 17.47
C ASP A 140 6.92 15.77 17.43
N SER A 141 7.18 14.46 17.36
CA SER A 141 8.56 13.95 17.19
C SER A 141 9.07 14.04 15.75
N ASN A 142 8.23 14.57 14.84
CA ASN A 142 8.47 14.65 13.39
C ASN A 142 8.97 13.32 12.77
N PRO A 143 8.28 12.20 13.00
CA PRO A 143 8.69 10.89 12.49
C PRO A 143 8.55 10.78 10.96
N CYS A 144 7.70 11.60 10.35
CA CYS A 144 7.50 11.62 8.90
C CYS A 144 8.67 12.24 8.13
N GLY A 145 9.55 12.99 8.81
CA GLY A 145 10.57 13.79 8.16
C GLY A 145 9.98 14.92 7.29
N PRO A 146 10.82 15.69 6.59
CA PRO A 146 10.33 16.64 5.59
C PRO A 146 9.64 15.89 4.44
N PRO A 147 8.63 16.48 3.77
CA PRO A 147 8.02 15.88 2.58
C PRO A 147 9.10 15.52 1.55
N PRO A 148 8.97 14.37 0.86
CA PRO A 148 9.98 13.95 -0.09
C PRO A 148 10.14 14.99 -1.20
N THR A 149 11.37 15.41 -1.42
CA THR A 149 11.76 16.20 -2.60
C THR A 149 12.19 15.26 -3.72
N GLY A 150 12.41 15.81 -4.91
CA GLY A 150 12.73 15.05 -6.10
C GLY A 150 13.17 15.94 -7.24
N ALA A 151 13.45 15.33 -8.39
CA ALA A 151 13.85 16.02 -9.59
C ALA A 151 12.65 16.63 -10.32
N CYS A 152 12.84 17.84 -10.84
CA CYS A 152 11.85 18.57 -11.60
C CYS A 152 12.39 18.88 -13.00
N CYS A 153 11.63 18.52 -14.02
CA CYS A 153 12.04 18.53 -15.42
C CYS A 153 11.40 19.70 -16.18
N ASP A 154 12.21 20.46 -16.91
CA ASP A 154 11.77 21.55 -17.78
C ASP A 154 12.52 21.50 -19.11
N ASN A 155 11.84 21.04 -20.18
CA ASN A 155 12.41 20.96 -21.53
C ASN A 155 13.80 20.29 -21.59
N GLY A 156 13.98 19.19 -20.85
CA GLY A 156 15.24 18.46 -20.75
C GLY A 156 16.24 19.00 -19.71
N SER A 157 15.98 20.16 -19.12
CA SER A 157 16.68 20.61 -17.91
C SER A 157 16.14 19.89 -16.69
N CYS A 158 17.00 19.65 -15.70
CA CYS A 158 16.64 19.00 -14.45
C CYS A 158 17.04 19.87 -13.25
N PHE A 159 16.17 19.91 -12.24
CA PHE A 159 16.38 20.62 -10.97
C PHE A 159 16.16 19.68 -9.78
N ASP A 160 17.16 19.53 -8.93
CA ASP A 160 17.11 18.69 -7.72
C ASP A 160 16.39 19.36 -6.54
N ASN A 161 15.98 18.54 -5.58
CA ASN A 161 15.45 18.96 -4.28
C ASN A 161 14.23 19.88 -4.37
N ILE A 162 13.38 19.67 -5.37
CA ILE A 162 12.14 20.42 -5.55
C ILE A 162 11.00 19.63 -4.89
N LEU A 163 10.04 20.31 -4.27
CA LEU A 163 8.79 19.69 -3.81
C LEU A 163 7.85 19.47 -4.99
N GLU A 164 7.04 18.41 -4.97
CA GLU A 164 6.12 18.08 -6.07
C GLU A 164 5.21 19.26 -6.45
N ASP A 165 4.52 19.85 -5.45
CA ASP A 165 3.62 20.99 -5.68
C ASP A 165 4.38 22.20 -6.26
N ALA A 166 5.61 22.46 -5.81
CA ALA A 166 6.44 23.53 -6.37
C ALA A 166 6.88 23.24 -7.82
N CYS A 167 7.10 21.97 -8.17
CA CYS A 167 7.41 21.56 -9.53
C CYS A 167 6.21 21.74 -10.46
N VAL A 168 5.05 21.19 -10.07
CA VAL A 168 3.82 21.17 -10.88
C VAL A 168 3.23 22.58 -11.00
N SER A 169 3.18 23.37 -9.91
CA SER A 169 2.73 24.77 -9.96
C SER A 169 3.65 25.66 -10.81
N GLY A 170 4.92 25.29 -10.95
CA GLY A 170 5.88 25.91 -11.87
C GLY A 170 5.67 25.54 -13.35
N GLY A 171 4.68 24.70 -13.68
CA GLY A 171 4.42 24.22 -15.04
C GLY A 171 5.45 23.22 -15.56
N ARG A 172 6.20 22.58 -14.66
CA ARG A 172 7.27 21.63 -14.97
C ARG A 172 6.79 20.20 -14.72
N LEU A 173 7.55 19.23 -15.21
CA LEU A 173 7.24 17.82 -15.09
C LEU A 173 7.95 17.20 -13.88
N TRP A 174 7.20 16.60 -12.97
CA TRP A 174 7.74 15.94 -11.79
C TRP A 174 8.34 14.56 -12.13
N ALA A 175 9.60 14.35 -11.79
CA ALA A 175 10.28 13.06 -11.98
C ALA A 175 9.95 12.03 -10.89
N GLY A 176 9.22 12.43 -9.84
CA GLY A 176 8.83 11.55 -8.75
C GLY A 176 9.63 11.77 -7.47
N PRO A 177 9.13 11.26 -6.33
CA PRO A 177 9.75 11.45 -5.03
C PRO A 177 11.12 10.76 -4.96
N ASN A 178 12.05 11.37 -4.23
CA ASN A 178 13.42 10.90 -4.00
C ASN A 178 14.28 10.70 -5.27
N THR A 179 13.85 11.26 -6.41
CA THR A 179 14.66 11.25 -7.64
C THR A 179 15.66 12.40 -7.64
N THR A 180 16.80 12.21 -8.31
CA THR A 180 17.82 13.24 -8.52
C THR A 180 18.22 13.34 -9.99
N CYS A 181 18.72 14.49 -10.41
CA CYS A 181 19.21 14.76 -11.75
C CYS A 181 20.41 13.92 -12.18
N ASN A 182 21.00 13.16 -11.25
CA ASN A 182 22.09 12.22 -11.54
C ASN A 182 21.64 10.76 -11.49
N ASP A 183 20.34 10.49 -11.34
CA ASP A 183 19.81 9.14 -11.40
C ASP A 183 19.98 8.55 -12.81
N GLU A 184 20.19 7.24 -12.86
CA GLU A 184 20.29 6.48 -14.10
C GLU A 184 19.13 5.48 -14.19
N PRO A 185 18.33 5.49 -15.28
CA PRO A 185 18.41 6.40 -16.43
C PRO A 185 18.04 7.85 -16.05
N PHE A 186 18.58 8.82 -16.81
CA PHE A 186 18.35 10.25 -16.56
C PHE A 186 16.83 10.55 -16.46
N PRO A 187 16.35 11.12 -15.33
CA PRO A 187 14.92 11.16 -15.03
C PRO A 187 14.11 12.11 -15.92
N CYS A 188 14.79 13.06 -16.58
CA CYS A 188 14.15 14.02 -17.49
C CYS A 188 14.32 13.66 -18.97
N GLU A 189 14.89 12.49 -19.28
CA GLU A 189 14.93 11.98 -20.65
C GLU A 189 13.64 11.22 -20.97
N ALA A 190 12.88 11.73 -21.93
CA ALA A 190 11.76 10.98 -22.46
C ALA A 190 12.26 9.82 -23.33
N GLY A 191 11.60 8.67 -23.21
CA GLY A 191 11.96 7.47 -23.94
C GLY A 191 10.77 6.54 -24.16
N ALA A 192 11.02 5.41 -24.81
CA ALA A 192 10.03 4.38 -25.04
C ALA A 192 9.58 3.78 -23.71
N CYS A 193 8.27 3.82 -23.47
CA CYS A 193 7.60 3.15 -22.37
C CYS A 193 6.61 2.14 -22.92
N CYS A 194 6.76 0.88 -22.53
CA CYS A 194 5.88 -0.20 -22.94
C CYS A 194 4.79 -0.45 -21.90
N VAL A 195 3.56 -0.13 -22.28
CA VAL A 195 2.36 -0.46 -21.50
C VAL A 195 1.63 -1.58 -22.26
N GLY A 196 1.92 -2.82 -21.88
CA GLY A 196 1.60 -3.99 -22.70
C GLY A 196 2.35 -3.92 -24.05
N THR A 197 1.63 -4.05 -25.16
CA THR A 197 2.21 -3.95 -26.51
C THR A 197 2.25 -2.52 -27.06
N ASN A 198 1.73 -1.54 -26.33
CA ASN A 198 1.69 -0.15 -26.76
C ASN A 198 2.96 0.58 -26.31
N CYS A 199 3.61 1.28 -27.24
CA CYS A 199 4.73 2.16 -26.93
C CYS A 199 4.25 3.60 -26.81
N VAL A 200 4.52 4.23 -25.67
CA VAL A 200 4.31 5.67 -25.44
C VAL A 200 5.65 6.34 -25.15
N PHE A 201 5.81 7.59 -25.59
CA PHE A 201 7.06 8.34 -25.42
C PHE A 201 6.92 9.32 -24.25
N VAL A 202 7.43 8.93 -23.09
CA VAL A 202 7.25 9.62 -21.79
C VAL A 202 8.53 9.52 -20.95
N ILE A 203 8.64 10.21 -19.83
CA ILE A 203 9.77 10.04 -18.90
C ILE A 203 9.61 8.79 -18.02
N PRO A 204 10.66 8.31 -17.32
CA PRO A 204 10.60 7.09 -16.50
C PRO A 204 9.46 7.08 -15.46
N SER A 205 9.23 8.19 -14.76
CA SER A 205 8.20 8.29 -13.71
C SER A 205 6.77 8.17 -14.25
N GLN A 206 6.51 8.80 -15.39
CA GLN A 206 5.25 8.69 -16.11
C GLN A 206 5.06 7.28 -16.69
N CYS A 207 6.14 6.58 -17.03
CA CYS A 207 6.06 5.19 -17.45
C CYS A 207 5.64 4.29 -16.28
N ALA A 208 6.29 4.47 -15.13
CA ALA A 208 6.00 3.71 -13.91
C ALA A 208 4.56 3.95 -13.41
N SER A 209 4.05 5.19 -13.47
CA SER A 209 2.67 5.49 -13.07
C SER A 209 1.62 4.85 -13.97
N GLN A 210 1.97 4.51 -15.20
CA GLN A 210 1.14 3.76 -16.14
C GLN A 210 1.32 2.23 -15.99
N GLY A 211 2.13 1.77 -15.03
CA GLY A 211 2.48 0.36 -14.88
C GLY A 211 3.30 -0.20 -16.04
N GLY A 212 3.98 0.67 -16.81
CA GLY A 212 4.76 0.31 -17.97
C GLY A 212 6.23 0.01 -17.67
N GLN A 213 6.91 -0.60 -18.64
CA GLN A 213 8.36 -0.81 -18.62
C GLN A 213 9.06 0.26 -19.45
N PHE A 214 9.93 1.05 -18.82
CA PHE A 214 10.72 2.07 -19.50
C PHE A 214 11.96 1.43 -20.15
N LEU A 215 12.10 1.60 -21.46
CA LEU A 215 13.22 1.07 -22.25
C LEU A 215 14.24 2.15 -22.63
N GLY A 216 13.90 3.42 -22.46
CA GLY A 216 14.68 4.54 -23.02
C GLY A 216 14.59 4.60 -24.55
N GLY A 217 15.28 5.57 -25.16
CA GLY A 217 15.32 5.73 -26.62
C GLY A 217 13.95 5.96 -27.29
N PRO A 218 13.85 5.95 -28.64
CA PRO A 218 12.59 6.18 -29.34
C PRO A 218 11.69 4.93 -29.37
N CYS A 219 10.38 5.14 -29.55
CA CYS A 219 9.42 4.07 -29.86
C CYS A 219 9.65 3.51 -31.28
N ALA A 220 10.66 2.66 -31.43
CA ALA A 220 10.91 1.93 -32.67
C ALA A 220 9.85 0.85 -32.91
N SER A 221 9.69 0.43 -34.18
CA SER A 221 8.82 -0.68 -34.53
C SER A 221 9.24 -1.95 -33.78
N GLY A 222 8.30 -2.53 -33.02
CA GLY A 222 8.57 -3.72 -32.22
C GLY A 222 9.22 -3.48 -30.86
N ALA A 223 9.42 -2.22 -30.43
CA ALA A 223 10.00 -1.91 -29.12
C ALA A 223 9.23 -2.57 -27.96
N CYS A 224 7.90 -2.65 -28.07
CA CYS A 224 7.02 -3.30 -27.10
C CYS A 224 6.42 -4.60 -27.62
N ALA A 225 7.01 -5.19 -28.67
CA ALA A 225 6.58 -6.51 -29.10
C ALA A 225 6.93 -7.53 -27.99
N PRO A 226 6.04 -8.50 -27.70
CA PRO A 226 6.41 -9.59 -26.81
C PRO A 226 7.65 -10.31 -27.37
N PRO A 227 8.52 -10.84 -26.50
CA PRO A 227 9.67 -11.60 -26.96
C PRO A 227 9.19 -12.79 -27.81
N SER A 228 9.86 -12.98 -28.94
CA SER A 228 9.56 -14.04 -29.90
C SER A 228 10.76 -14.94 -30.11
N GLY A 229 10.50 -16.19 -30.49
CA GLY A 229 11.50 -17.21 -30.70
C GLY A 229 11.03 -18.27 -31.69
N ALA A 230 11.95 -19.14 -32.08
CA ALA A 230 11.68 -20.28 -32.94
C ALA A 230 10.77 -21.30 -32.25
N CYS A 231 9.77 -21.74 -32.98
CA CYS A 231 8.80 -22.74 -32.58
C CYS A 231 8.83 -23.90 -33.59
N CYS A 232 9.22 -25.09 -33.12
CA CYS A 232 9.41 -26.26 -33.94
C CYS A 232 8.20 -27.20 -33.91
N SER A 233 7.79 -27.71 -35.07
CA SER A 233 6.82 -28.80 -35.23
C SER A 233 7.39 -29.81 -36.23
N GLY A 234 8.05 -30.86 -35.73
CA GLY A 234 8.92 -31.68 -36.58
C GLY A 234 10.01 -30.81 -37.20
N THR A 235 10.11 -30.78 -38.54
CA THR A 235 11.05 -29.92 -39.28
C THR A 235 10.51 -28.52 -39.60
N ASN A 236 9.23 -28.24 -39.30
CA ASN A 236 8.65 -26.93 -39.58
C ASN A 236 9.03 -25.94 -38.48
N CYS A 237 9.53 -24.77 -38.86
CA CYS A 237 9.94 -23.71 -37.95
C CYS A 237 9.16 -22.42 -38.22
N VAL A 238 8.60 -21.81 -37.18
CA VAL A 238 8.02 -20.46 -37.23
C VAL A 238 8.56 -19.61 -36.08
N VAL A 239 8.85 -18.33 -36.33
CA VAL A 239 9.17 -17.38 -35.25
C VAL A 239 7.87 -16.79 -34.72
N THR A 240 7.57 -17.03 -33.45
CA THR A 240 6.32 -16.59 -32.80
C THR A 240 6.54 -16.39 -31.31
N ILE A 241 5.54 -15.91 -30.59
CA ILE A 241 5.59 -15.77 -29.13
C ILE A 241 5.34 -17.13 -28.44
N PRO A 242 5.80 -17.33 -27.20
CA PRO A 242 5.68 -18.62 -26.49
C PRO A 242 4.24 -19.15 -26.41
N GLU A 243 3.27 -18.26 -26.20
CA GLU A 243 1.84 -18.56 -26.10
C GLU A 243 1.35 -19.20 -27.40
N ASN A 244 1.50 -18.50 -28.53
CA ASN A 244 1.15 -19.00 -29.87
C ASN A 244 1.93 -20.26 -30.28
N CYS A 245 3.09 -20.53 -29.68
CA CYS A 245 3.84 -21.74 -29.98
C CYS A 245 3.23 -22.97 -29.32
N THR A 246 2.76 -22.84 -28.08
CA THR A 246 2.30 -23.97 -27.24
C THR A 246 0.81 -24.26 -27.38
N GLU A 247 0.06 -23.40 -28.08
CA GLU A 247 -1.36 -23.61 -28.39
C GLU A 247 -1.63 -24.86 -29.26
N GLU A 248 -0.66 -25.33 -30.04
CA GLU A 248 -0.77 -26.56 -30.82
C GLU A 248 -0.01 -27.74 -30.18
N LEU A 249 -0.68 -28.89 -30.04
CA LEU A 249 -0.06 -30.13 -29.56
C LEU A 249 1.14 -30.54 -30.43
N GLY A 250 2.28 -30.77 -29.80
CA GLY A 250 3.50 -31.28 -30.45
C GLY A 250 4.45 -30.20 -30.97
N ARG A 251 4.23 -28.93 -30.63
CA ARG A 251 5.19 -27.85 -30.89
C ARG A 251 6.15 -27.64 -29.71
N VAL A 252 7.40 -27.29 -30.01
CA VAL A 252 8.46 -27.01 -29.00
C VAL A 252 8.99 -25.60 -29.23
N TYR A 253 8.89 -24.75 -28.21
CA TYR A 253 9.47 -23.41 -28.21
C TYR A 253 10.94 -23.49 -27.81
N LEU A 254 11.85 -22.97 -28.64
CA LEU A 254 13.29 -23.05 -28.40
C LEU A 254 13.82 -21.94 -27.47
N GLY A 255 12.99 -20.95 -27.14
CA GLY A 255 13.33 -19.83 -26.27
C GLY A 255 13.39 -18.49 -27.01
N ASP A 256 13.33 -17.40 -26.26
CA ASP A 256 13.30 -16.04 -26.80
C ASP A 256 14.59 -15.70 -27.56
N GLY A 257 14.46 -14.99 -28.68
CA GLY A 257 15.59 -14.59 -29.52
C GLY A 257 16.16 -15.69 -30.42
N THR A 258 15.65 -16.93 -30.33
CA THR A 258 15.99 -17.98 -31.30
C THR A 258 15.33 -17.70 -32.65
N THR A 259 16.01 -18.07 -33.74
CA THR A 259 15.53 -17.85 -35.12
C THR A 259 15.35 -19.17 -35.85
N CYS A 260 14.65 -19.16 -36.97
CA CYS A 260 14.53 -20.33 -37.87
C CYS A 260 15.69 -20.45 -38.86
N GLU A 261 16.75 -19.65 -38.71
CA GLU A 261 17.96 -19.78 -39.53
C GLU A 261 18.79 -20.98 -39.05
N GLY A 262 19.38 -21.73 -39.99
CA GLY A 262 20.25 -22.87 -39.65
C GLY A 262 19.51 -24.16 -39.30
N ASP A 263 18.21 -24.26 -39.64
CA ASP A 263 17.37 -25.45 -39.39
C ASP A 263 17.45 -25.96 -37.94
N PRO A 264 17.08 -25.13 -36.95
CA PRO A 264 17.16 -25.48 -35.53
C PRO A 264 16.18 -26.60 -35.14
N CYS A 265 15.24 -26.93 -36.03
CA CYS A 265 14.29 -28.03 -35.87
C CYS A 265 14.76 -29.31 -36.58
N GLY A 266 15.88 -29.24 -37.32
CA GLY A 266 16.43 -30.31 -38.14
C GLY A 266 17.42 -31.22 -37.40
N GLU A 267 18.01 -30.78 -36.28
CA GLU A 267 18.68 -31.72 -35.39
C GLU A 267 17.60 -32.51 -34.61
N PRO A 268 17.69 -33.86 -34.57
CA PRO A 268 16.70 -34.65 -33.86
C PRO A 268 16.69 -34.19 -32.41
N MET A 269 15.56 -33.64 -31.96
CA MET A 269 15.37 -33.15 -30.58
C MET A 269 15.55 -34.23 -29.53
N ASP A 270 15.63 -35.49 -29.96
CA ASP A 270 16.19 -36.58 -29.16
C ASP A 270 17.71 -36.61 -29.38
N PRO A 271 18.51 -36.24 -28.38
CA PRO A 271 19.96 -36.35 -28.52
C PRO A 271 20.31 -37.79 -28.88
N THR A 272 20.99 -37.96 -30.01
CA THR A 272 21.41 -39.26 -30.51
C THR A 272 22.77 -39.63 -29.95
N GLY A 273 23.10 -40.91 -30.02
CA GLY A 273 24.36 -41.43 -29.53
C GLY A 273 24.58 -42.86 -30.01
N ALA A 274 25.68 -43.44 -29.57
CA ALA A 274 26.03 -44.81 -29.85
C ALA A 274 25.13 -45.77 -29.05
N CYS A 275 24.65 -46.83 -29.69
CA CYS A 275 23.93 -47.92 -29.06
C CYS A 275 24.63 -49.24 -29.26
N CYS A 276 24.96 -49.89 -28.14
CA CYS A 276 25.65 -51.17 -28.10
C CYS A 276 24.64 -52.31 -28.10
N THR A 277 24.59 -53.10 -29.18
CA THR A 277 23.66 -54.23 -29.32
C THR A 277 24.45 -55.51 -29.56
N GLU A 278 23.96 -56.65 -29.05
CA GLU A 278 24.62 -57.95 -29.29
C GLU A 278 24.58 -58.37 -30.77
N SER A 279 23.62 -57.86 -31.54
CA SER A 279 23.39 -58.28 -32.94
C SER A 279 24.17 -57.46 -33.97
N PHE A 280 24.33 -56.15 -33.75
CA PHE A 280 24.96 -55.24 -34.71
C PHE A 280 26.26 -54.61 -34.18
N GLY A 281 26.69 -54.98 -32.97
CA GLY A 281 27.84 -54.37 -32.31
C GLY A 281 27.49 -52.98 -31.81
N CYS A 282 27.71 -51.96 -32.65
CA CYS A 282 27.45 -50.57 -32.30
C CYS A 282 26.70 -49.83 -33.43
N LEU A 283 25.62 -49.14 -33.08
CA LEU A 283 24.84 -48.27 -33.98
C LEU A 283 25.09 -46.81 -33.62
N ASN A 284 25.46 -45.97 -34.60
CA ASN A 284 25.59 -44.52 -34.45
C ASN A 284 24.23 -43.83 -34.61
N ASP A 285 24.14 -42.60 -34.11
CA ASP A 285 23.06 -41.65 -34.40
C ASP A 285 21.66 -42.19 -34.10
N VAL A 286 21.52 -43.03 -33.06
CA VAL A 286 20.23 -43.53 -32.59
C VAL A 286 19.82 -42.87 -31.29
N THR A 287 18.52 -42.70 -31.07
CA THR A 287 17.99 -42.16 -29.81
C THR A 287 18.05 -43.22 -28.69
N ALA A 288 18.03 -42.80 -27.43
CA ALA A 288 17.96 -43.72 -26.29
C ALA A 288 16.76 -44.69 -26.40
N THR A 289 15.63 -44.23 -26.91
CA THR A 289 14.43 -45.04 -27.16
C THR A 289 14.64 -46.04 -28.29
N GLN A 290 15.24 -45.63 -29.41
CA GLN A 290 15.57 -46.53 -30.52
C GLN A 290 16.59 -47.61 -30.10
N CYS A 291 17.53 -47.24 -29.23
CA CYS A 291 18.49 -48.17 -28.65
C CYS A 291 17.80 -49.21 -27.76
N ALA A 292 16.88 -48.77 -26.89
CA ALA A 292 16.09 -49.66 -26.04
C ALA A 292 15.20 -50.62 -26.85
N LEU A 293 14.58 -50.14 -27.94
CA LEU A 293 13.79 -50.98 -28.86
C LEU A 293 14.63 -52.05 -29.57
N SER A 294 15.93 -51.78 -29.74
CA SER A 294 16.90 -52.71 -30.32
C SER A 294 17.52 -53.67 -29.29
N ASN A 295 17.01 -53.68 -28.05
CA ASN A 295 17.58 -54.38 -26.89
C ASN A 295 19.08 -54.04 -26.67
N GLY A 296 19.48 -52.80 -26.94
CA GLY A 296 20.85 -52.32 -26.77
C GLY A 296 21.05 -51.47 -25.53
N ILE A 297 22.31 -51.26 -25.16
CA ILE A 297 22.75 -50.35 -24.11
C ILE A 297 23.16 -49.02 -24.76
N TYR A 298 22.50 -47.94 -24.35
CA TYR A 298 22.78 -46.60 -24.87
C TYR A 298 24.03 -46.02 -24.19
N ALA A 299 25.03 -45.64 -24.98
CA ALA A 299 26.32 -45.14 -24.48
C ALA A 299 26.27 -43.67 -24.02
N GLY A 300 25.17 -42.97 -24.31
CA GLY A 300 24.95 -41.57 -23.93
C GLY A 300 24.92 -40.63 -25.14
N ASN A 301 24.47 -39.41 -24.90
CA ASN A 301 24.28 -38.40 -25.95
C ASN A 301 25.61 -37.97 -26.57
N ASN A 302 25.60 -37.70 -27.88
CA ASN A 302 26.76 -37.27 -28.67
C ASN A 302 27.93 -38.27 -28.67
N THR A 303 27.65 -39.53 -28.35
CA THR A 303 28.65 -40.60 -28.44
C THR A 303 28.62 -41.25 -29.82
N THR A 304 29.78 -41.68 -30.31
CA THR A 304 29.92 -42.40 -31.59
C THR A 304 30.49 -43.78 -31.35
N CYS A 305 30.34 -44.68 -32.33
CA CYS A 305 30.86 -46.04 -32.35
C CYS A 305 32.37 -46.10 -32.60
N GLU A 306 33.13 -45.29 -31.88
CA GLU A 306 34.57 -45.37 -31.82
C GLU A 306 35.04 -46.55 -30.96
N SER A 307 36.26 -47.00 -31.22
CA SER A 307 36.81 -48.22 -30.60
C SER A 307 36.79 -48.10 -29.08
N GLY A 308 36.13 -49.05 -28.41
CA GLY A 308 36.10 -49.16 -26.95
C GLY A 308 34.77 -48.81 -26.28
N ILE A 309 33.84 -48.14 -26.98
CA ILE A 309 32.61 -47.65 -26.34
C ILE A 309 31.60 -48.75 -25.99
N CYS A 310 31.60 -49.85 -26.75
CA CYS A 310 30.75 -51.02 -26.52
C CYS A 310 31.48 -52.17 -25.82
N ASP A 311 32.69 -51.92 -25.30
CA ASP A 311 33.43 -52.89 -24.48
C ASP A 311 32.93 -52.93 -23.03
N LEU A 312 31.78 -52.31 -22.74
CA LEU A 312 31.02 -52.45 -21.49
C LEU A 312 30.42 -53.86 -21.40
N GLY A 313 31.30 -54.83 -21.14
CA GLY A 313 30.99 -56.25 -21.00
C GLY A 313 32.07 -57.07 -20.30
N ALA A 314 33.20 -56.49 -19.89
CA ALA A 314 34.12 -57.16 -18.97
C ALA A 314 33.73 -56.83 -17.53
N CYS A 315 32.86 -57.63 -16.92
CA CYS A 315 32.93 -57.77 -15.46
C CYS A 315 34.39 -58.09 -15.09
N CYS A 316 35.02 -57.25 -14.27
CA CYS A 316 36.35 -57.48 -13.72
C CYS A 316 36.38 -58.81 -12.96
N ARG A 317 36.69 -59.91 -13.64
CA ARG A 317 37.04 -61.17 -12.99
C ARG A 317 38.50 -61.06 -12.61
N GLY A 318 38.75 -60.73 -11.33
CA GLY A 318 40.09 -60.66 -10.76
C GLY A 318 40.91 -61.89 -11.11
N SER A 319 42.02 -61.67 -11.80
CA SER A 319 43.05 -62.67 -12.04
C SER A 319 43.82 -62.87 -10.74
N THR A 320 43.65 -64.03 -10.11
CA THR A 320 44.62 -64.60 -9.16
C THR A 320 45.81 -65.15 -9.91
#